data_AF-A0A1H5STN3-F1
#
_entry.id   AF-A0A1H5STN3-F1
#
_cell.length_a   1.000
_cell.length_b   1.000
_cell.length_c   1.000
_cell.angle_alpha   90.00
_cell.angle_beta   90.00
_cell.angle_gamma   90.00
#
_symmetry.space_group_name_H-M   'P 1'
#
loop_
_entity.id
_entity.type
_entity.pdbx_description
1 polymer ?
#
loop_
_entity_poly.entity_id
_entity_poly.type
_entity_poly.pdbx_seq_one_letter_code
_entity_poly.pdbx_strand_id
1 'polypeptide(L)'
;MATSGAGGDGGTRRRRADVRRNEGALLEAAAAAFAEVGIDAPVRDVAARAGVGVGTVHRHFPTRADPVVAAYRHQVQALAVAGPHYLAGEPSPFAALTAGRRVRGLPRDRARTARRARPG
;
A
#
# COMPACT_ATOMS: atom_id res chain seq x y z
N MET A 1 -41.46 -14.24 30.98
CA MET A 1 -40.32 -15.07 30.52
C MET A 1 -40.10 -14.75 29.05
N ALA A 2 -39.34 -13.70 28.74
CA ALA A 2 -39.13 -13.20 27.38
C ALA A 2 -37.64 -13.26 27.02
N THR A 3 -37.40 -13.72 25.80
CA THR A 3 -36.15 -14.20 25.22
C THR A 3 -35.12 -13.09 24.97
N SER A 4 -33.87 -13.36 25.36
CA SER A 4 -32.70 -12.55 25.04
C SER A 4 -32.31 -12.71 23.57
N GLY A 5 -32.41 -11.64 22.80
CA GLY A 5 -31.86 -11.52 21.46
C GLY A 5 -30.50 -10.81 21.50
N ALA A 6 -29.42 -11.58 21.54
CA ALA A 6 -28.05 -11.06 21.41
C ALA A 6 -27.36 -11.72 20.20
N GLY A 7 -27.47 -11.09 19.03
CA GLY A 7 -26.88 -11.62 17.79
C GLY A 7 -26.47 -10.59 16.73
N GLY A 8 -26.50 -9.29 17.01
CA GLY A 8 -26.28 -8.25 15.99
C GLY A 8 -24.86 -7.68 15.90
N ASP A 9 -24.03 -7.84 16.94
CA ASP A 9 -22.85 -6.97 17.13
C ASP A 9 -21.54 -7.54 16.56
N GLY A 10 -21.52 -8.84 16.22
CA GLY A 10 -20.39 -9.52 15.60
C GLY A 10 -20.25 -9.27 14.09
N GLY A 11 -21.36 -9.12 13.38
CA GLY A 11 -21.38 -8.95 11.92
C GLY A 11 -20.88 -7.57 11.46
N THR A 12 -21.20 -6.51 12.21
CA THR A 12 -20.78 -5.14 11.89
C THR A 12 -19.31 -4.89 12.18
N ARG A 13 -18.72 -5.57 13.19
CA ARG A 13 -17.29 -5.51 13.51
C ARG A 13 -16.44 -6.28 12.49
N ARG A 14 -16.86 -7.48 12.09
CA ARG A 14 -16.17 -8.25 11.03
C ARG A 14 -16.13 -7.50 9.70
N ARG A 15 -17.28 -6.97 9.25
CA ARG A 15 -17.35 -6.21 7.99
C ARG A 15 -16.44 -4.98 8.01
N ARG A 16 -16.30 -4.28 9.14
CA ARG A 16 -15.35 -3.16 9.30
C ARG A 16 -13.89 -3.62 9.24
N ALA A 17 -13.55 -4.75 9.87
CA ALA A 17 -12.20 -5.30 9.80
C ALA A 17 -11.82 -5.73 8.38
N ASP A 18 -12.76 -6.34 7.64
CA ASP A 18 -12.55 -6.78 6.27
C ASP A 18 -12.43 -5.60 5.30
N VAL A 19 -13.26 -4.56 5.45
CA VAL A 19 -13.15 -3.30 4.69
C VAL A 19 -11.79 -2.64 4.94
N ARG A 20 -11.32 -2.59 6.19
CA ARG A 20 -9.99 -2.02 6.52
C ARG A 20 -8.83 -2.86 5.98
N ARG A 21 -8.93 -4.19 5.98
CA ARG A 21 -7.92 -5.05 5.34
C ARG A 21 -7.92 -4.85 3.83
N ASN A 22 -9.10 -4.70 3.22
CA ASN A 22 -9.22 -4.45 1.79
C ASN A 22 -8.62 -3.10 1.39
N GLU A 23 -8.84 -2.06 2.21
CA GLU A 23 -8.24 -0.74 2.00
C GLU A 23 -6.72 -0.78 2.15
N GLY A 24 -6.20 -1.44 3.19
CA GLY A 24 -4.75 -1.63 3.36
C GLY A 24 -4.10 -2.40 2.20
N ALA A 25 -4.75 -3.47 1.71
CA ALA A 25 -4.29 -4.23 0.56
C ALA A 25 -4.27 -3.39 -0.72
N LEU A 26 -5.27 -2.53 -0.91
CA LEU A 26 -5.33 -1.59 -2.03
C LEU A 26 -4.21 -0.56 -1.98
N LEU A 27 -3.90 -0.02 -0.80
CA LEU A 27 -2.81 0.94 -0.61
C LEU A 27 -1.42 0.32 -0.82
N GLU A 28 -1.22 -0.92 -0.36
CA GLU A 28 0.03 -1.67 -0.63
C GLU A 28 0.20 -1.97 -2.12
N ALA A 29 -0.88 -2.39 -2.80
CA ALA A 29 -0.86 -2.64 -4.23
C ALA A 29 -0.57 -1.36 -5.04
N ALA A 30 -1.16 -0.23 -4.64
CA ALA A 30 -0.90 1.08 -5.25
C ALA A 30 0.56 1.50 -5.04
N ALA A 31 1.06 1.40 -3.81
CA ALA A 31 2.45 1.70 -3.46
C ALA A 31 3.44 0.87 -4.29
N ALA A 32 3.20 -0.44 -4.43
CA ALA A 32 4.04 -1.32 -5.25
C ALA A 32 4.01 -0.95 -6.73
N ALA A 33 2.82 -0.69 -7.29
CA ALA A 33 2.67 -0.28 -8.69
C ALA A 33 3.41 1.03 -8.97
N PHE A 34 3.29 2.02 -8.09
CA PHE A 34 3.97 3.31 -8.26
C PHE A 34 5.48 3.22 -8.09
N ALA A 35 5.97 2.32 -7.23
CA ALA A 35 7.40 2.10 -7.08
C ALA A 35 8.02 1.46 -8.34
N GLU A 36 7.31 0.54 -8.99
CA GLU A 36 7.82 -0.19 -10.17
C GLU A 36 7.67 0.56 -11.49
N VAL A 37 6.48 1.14 -11.74
CA VAL A 37 6.11 1.73 -13.03
C VAL A 37 6.20 3.26 -13.00
N GLY A 38 6.28 3.85 -11.81
CA GLY A 38 6.17 5.29 -11.59
C GLY A 38 4.74 5.74 -11.31
N ILE A 39 4.57 7.02 -10.99
CA ILE A 39 3.28 7.63 -10.60
C ILE A 39 2.21 7.53 -11.68
N ASP A 40 2.60 7.27 -12.93
CA ASP A 40 1.70 7.13 -14.06
C ASP A 40 1.08 5.74 -14.21
N ALA A 41 1.36 4.82 -13.26
CA ALA A 41 0.85 3.46 -13.27
C ALA A 41 -0.66 3.41 -13.56
N PRO A 42 -1.11 2.57 -14.53
CA PRO A 42 -2.51 2.42 -14.84
C PRO A 42 -3.34 1.95 -13.64
N VAL A 43 -4.50 2.55 -13.41
CA VAL A 43 -5.44 2.18 -12.32
C VAL A 43 -5.84 0.70 -12.40
N ARG A 44 -5.95 0.15 -13.61
CA ARG A 44 -6.19 -1.28 -13.83
C ARG A 44 -5.11 -2.19 -13.23
N ASP A 45 -3.85 -1.75 -13.21
CA ASP A 45 -2.72 -2.55 -12.73
C ASP A 45 -2.72 -2.55 -11.20
N VAL A 46 -3.09 -1.40 -10.60
CA VAL A 46 -3.34 -1.28 -9.15
C VAL A 46 -4.51 -2.18 -8.73
N ALA A 47 -5.62 -2.12 -9.47
CA ALA A 47 -6.81 -2.94 -9.21
C ALA A 47 -6.51 -4.44 -9.28
N ALA A 48 -5.79 -4.86 -10.32
CA ALA A 48 -5.37 -6.25 -10.50
C ALA A 48 -4.48 -6.74 -9.34
N ARG A 49 -3.48 -5.93 -8.92
CA ARG A 49 -2.61 -6.25 -7.79
C ARG A 49 -3.35 -6.31 -6.46
N ALA A 50 -4.36 -5.47 -6.27
CA ALA A 50 -5.19 -5.44 -5.07
C ALA A 50 -6.29 -6.51 -5.05
N GLY A 51 -6.54 -7.21 -6.18
CA GLY A 51 -7.63 -8.16 -6.30
C GLY A 51 -9.02 -7.51 -6.24
N VAL A 52 -9.14 -6.22 -6.60
CA VAL A 52 -10.39 -5.47 -6.59
C VAL A 52 -10.79 -5.03 -8.00
N GLY A 53 -12.07 -4.73 -8.19
CA GLY A 53 -12.55 -4.16 -9.47
C GLY A 53 -12.11 -2.72 -9.65
N VAL A 54 -11.89 -2.30 -10.91
CA VAL A 54 -11.52 -0.90 -11.25
C VAL A 54 -12.55 0.12 -10.74
N GLY A 55 -13.84 -0.23 -10.77
CA GLY A 55 -14.90 0.61 -10.20
C GLY A 55 -14.78 0.82 -8.68
N THR A 56 -14.27 -0.19 -7.96
CA THR A 56 -13.97 -0.05 -6.53
C THR A 56 -12.85 0.95 -6.30
N VAL A 57 -11.80 0.92 -7.13
CA VAL A 57 -10.69 1.86 -7.04
C VAL A 57 -11.17 3.28 -7.30
N HIS A 58 -11.92 3.53 -8.38
CA HIS A 58 -12.47 4.86 -8.68
C HIS A 58 -13.44 5.39 -7.62
N ARG A 59 -14.18 4.51 -6.94
CA ARG A 59 -15.06 4.92 -5.84
C ARG A 59 -14.28 5.38 -4.60
N HIS A 60 -13.11 4.80 -4.34
CA HIS A 60 -12.24 5.20 -3.22
C HIS A 60 -11.30 6.35 -3.59
N PHE A 61 -10.95 6.44 -4.87
CA PHE A 61 -10.01 7.41 -5.43
C PHE A 61 -10.63 8.09 -6.65
N PRO A 62 -11.48 9.10 -6.43
CA PRO A 62 -12.13 9.84 -7.52
C PRO A 62 -11.13 10.52 -8.45
N THR A 63 -10.01 11.02 -7.92
CA THR A 63 -8.97 11.69 -8.71
C THR A 63 -7.74 10.80 -8.88
N ARG A 64 -6.97 11.06 -9.94
CA ARG A 64 -5.70 10.36 -10.21
C ARG A 64 -4.65 10.61 -9.14
N ALA A 65 -4.73 11.73 -8.41
CA ALA A 65 -3.80 12.08 -7.34
C ALA A 65 -4.12 11.36 -6.02
N ASP A 66 -5.39 11.02 -5.78
CA ASP A 66 -5.81 10.41 -4.51
C ASP A 66 -5.10 9.10 -4.15
N PRO A 67 -4.93 8.12 -5.07
CA PRO A 67 -4.25 6.87 -4.72
C PRO A 67 -2.76 7.11 -4.48
N VAL A 68 -2.16 8.09 -5.16
CA VAL A 68 -0.75 8.47 -4.97
C VAL A 68 -0.54 9.05 -3.57
N VAL A 69 -1.37 10.03 -3.18
CA VAL A 69 -1.32 10.65 -1.85
C VAL A 69 -1.60 9.62 -0.75
N ALA A 70 -2.60 8.76 -0.95
CA ALA A 70 -2.97 7.75 0.02
C ALA A 70 -1.87 6.69 0.19
N ALA A 71 -1.29 6.19 -0.91
CA ALA A 71 -0.18 5.24 -0.88
C ALA A 71 1.06 5.85 -0.19
N TYR A 72 1.38 7.12 -0.49
CA TYR A 72 2.49 7.81 0.17
C TYR A 72 2.28 7.96 1.68
N ARG A 73 1.09 8.43 2.09
CA ARG A 73 0.73 8.52 3.52
C ARG A 73 0.84 7.17 4.21
N HIS A 74 0.34 6.12 3.58
CA HIS A 74 0.41 4.76 4.10
C HIS A 74 1.85 4.29 4.31
N GLN A 75 2.74 4.54 3.35
CA GLN A 75 4.17 4.23 3.47
C GLN A 75 4.85 4.99 4.62
N VAL A 76 4.57 6.30 4.75
CA VAL A 76 5.12 7.13 5.83
C VAL A 76 4.64 6.63 7.20
N GLN A 77 3.36 6.28 7.33
CA GLN A 77 2.82 5.74 8.58
C GLN A 77 3.42 4.37 8.92
N ALA A 78 3.56 3.48 7.93
CA ALA A 78 4.23 2.20 8.13
C ALA A 78 5.67 2.38 8.61
N LEU A 79 6.40 3.35 8.05
CA LEU A 79 7.76 3.68 8.48
C LEU A 79 7.78 4.27 9.89
N ALA A 80 6.86 5.17 10.23
CA ALA A 80 6.76 5.77 11.57
C ALA A 80 6.50 4.70 12.65
N VAL A 81 5.64 3.71 12.36
CA VAL A 81 5.37 2.59 13.25
C VAL A 81 6.58 1.66 13.39
N ALA A 82 7.29 1.39 12.29
CA ALA A 82 8.44 0.48 12.32
C ALA A 82 9.72 1.13 12.86
N GLY A 83 9.85 2.46 12.79
CA GLY A 83 11.04 3.23 13.17
C GLY A 83 11.59 2.88 14.56
N PRO A 84 10.77 2.89 15.62
CA PRO A 84 11.22 2.50 16.97
C PRO A 84 11.83 1.10 17.05
N HIS A 85 11.30 0.13 16.29
CA HIS A 85 11.83 -1.23 16.28
C HIS A 85 13.22 -1.28 15.63
N TYR A 86 13.43 -0.54 14.54
CA TYR A 86 14.74 -0.43 13.91
C TYR A 86 15.76 0.27 14.80
N LEU A 87 15.34 1.31 15.54
CA LEU A 87 16.21 2.01 16.47
C LEU A 87 16.63 1.15 17.66
N ALA A 88 15.73 0.29 18.15
CA ALA A 88 16.02 -0.62 19.26
C ALA A 88 16.95 -1.78 18.87
N GLY A 89 16.91 -2.21 17.60
CA GLY A 89 17.67 -3.36 17.10
C GLY A 89 19.06 -3.05 16.55
N GLU A 90 19.43 -1.77 16.42
CA GLU A 90 20.62 -1.34 15.71
C GLU A 90 21.55 -0.48 16.59
N PRO A 91 22.88 -0.58 16.43
CA PRO A 91 23.83 0.06 17.33
C PRO A 91 23.93 1.58 17.15
N SER A 92 23.30 2.13 16.11
CA SER A 92 23.23 3.58 15.88
C SER A 92 22.00 3.97 15.06
N PRO A 93 21.53 5.23 15.17
CA PRO A 93 20.48 5.75 14.30
C PRO A 93 20.80 5.66 12.80
N PHE A 94 22.09 5.81 12.43
CA PHE A 94 22.51 5.63 11.04
C PHE A 94 22.38 4.18 10.58
N ALA A 95 22.76 3.22 11.42
CA ALA A 95 22.58 1.80 11.15
C ALA A 95 21.09 1.45 10.94
N ALA A 96 20.21 1.92 11.83
CA ALA A 96 18.76 1.80 11.70
C ALA A 96 18.21 2.35 10.37
N LEU A 97 18.65 3.55 9.98
CA LEU A 97 18.24 4.17 8.71
C LEU A 97 18.72 3.36 7.49
N THR A 98 19.91 2.76 7.56
CA THR A 98 20.45 1.94 6.47
C THR A 98 19.83 0.54 6.39
N ALA A 99 19.45 -0.04 7.53
CA ALA A 99 18.73 -1.31 7.61
C ALA A 99 17.32 -1.18 7.02
N GLY A 100 16.61 -0.08 7.33
CA GLY A 100 15.30 0.22 6.76
C GLY A 100 15.27 0.30 5.22
N ARG A 101 16.37 0.71 4.58
CA ARG A 101 16.51 0.73 3.11
C ARG A 101 16.50 -0.65 2.44
N ARG A 102 16.62 -1.74 3.20
CA ARG A 102 16.65 -3.11 2.64
C ARG A 102 15.27 -3.75 2.55
N VAL A 103 14.26 -3.26 3.29
CA VAL A 103 13.04 -4.04 3.57
C VAL A 103 11.81 -3.64 2.75
N ARG A 104 11.79 -2.52 2.02
CA ARG A 104 10.64 -2.18 1.17
C ARG A 104 11.03 -1.61 -0.18
N GLY A 105 10.98 -2.47 -1.21
CA GLY A 105 10.32 -2.19 -2.49
C GLY A 105 10.66 -0.93 -3.29
N LEU A 106 11.72 -0.19 -3.00
CA LEU A 106 12.29 0.74 -3.97
C LEU A 106 13.10 -0.11 -4.96
N PRO A 107 12.67 -0.26 -6.22
CA PRO A 107 13.44 -1.01 -7.19
C PRO A 107 14.83 -0.37 -7.27
N ARG A 108 15.84 -1.15 -6.90
CA ARG A 108 17.21 -0.82 -7.23
C ARG A 108 17.29 -0.76 -8.74
N ASP A 109 17.79 0.37 -9.21
CA ASP A 109 18.02 0.70 -10.61
C ASP A 109 18.49 -0.54 -11.41
N ARG A 110 17.59 -1.07 -12.23
CA ARG A 110 17.86 -2.12 -13.23
C ARG A 110 17.02 -1.89 -14.49
N ALA A 111 16.92 -0.66 -14.99
CA ALA A 111 16.33 -0.45 -16.32
C ALA A 111 16.64 0.90 -16.98
N ARG A 112 17.84 1.48 -16.81
CA ARG A 112 18.26 2.61 -17.67
C ARG A 112 18.96 2.20 -18.98
N THR A 113 19.00 0.91 -19.32
CA THR A 113 19.68 0.42 -20.54
C THR A 113 18.79 -0.16 -21.64
N ALA A 114 17.46 -0.14 -21.54
CA ALA A 114 16.60 -0.83 -22.53
C ALA A 114 15.47 0.01 -23.16
N ARG A 115 15.63 1.33 -23.33
CA ARG A 115 14.71 2.11 -24.21
C ARG A 115 15.44 3.13 -25.10
N ARG A 116 16.52 2.67 -25.73
CA ARG A 116 17.12 3.30 -26.91
C ARG A 116 17.23 2.26 -28.04
N ALA A 117 16.07 1.80 -28.52
CA ALA A 117 15.96 1.05 -29.75
C ALA A 117 14.53 1.17 -30.31
N ARG A 118 14.24 2.33 -30.91
CA ARG A 118 13.38 2.40 -32.09
C ARG A 118 14.31 2.59 -33.29
N PRO A 119 14.39 1.66 -34.24
CA PRO A 119 14.54 2.01 -35.64
C PRO A 119 13.14 2.11 -36.28
N GLY A 120 13.07 2.89 -37.36
CA GLY A 120 11.86 3.34 -38.04
C GLY A 120 11.22 2.33 -38.97
#